data_AF-A0A5K1GXZ3-F1
#
_entry.id   AF-A0A5K1GXZ3-F1
#
_cell.length_a   1.000
_cell.length_b   1.000
_cell.length_c   1.000
_cell.angle_alpha   90.00
_cell.angle_beta   90.00
_cell.angle_gamma   90.00
#
_symmetry.space_group_name_H-M   'P 1'
#
loop_
_entity.id
_entity.type
_entity.pdbx_description
1 polymer ?
#
loop_
_entity_poly.entity_id
_entity_poly.type
_entity_poly.pdbx_seq_one_letter_code
_entity_poly.pdbx_strand_id
1 'polypeptide(L)' 'YKYKFLHATTSNIPASVIKDNRASRLTIGRGGILKVQHLVSVVRQGHAHGDPVGCQQVGRIAYIEFYVKPEEDVDTEAG' A
#
# COMPACT_ATOMS: atom_id res chain seq x y z
N TYR A 1 -8.76 11.46 10.11
CA TYR A 1 -7.64 10.50 10.12
C TYR A 1 -6.37 11.32 9.99
N LYS A 2 -5.41 11.17 10.91
CA LYS A 2 -4.26 12.06 10.92
C LYS A 2 -3.50 11.92 9.60
N TYR A 3 -3.26 13.05 8.93
CA TYR A 3 -2.64 13.07 7.60
C TYR A 3 -1.33 12.28 7.55
N LYS A 4 -0.51 12.34 8.60
CA LYS A 4 0.75 11.57 8.69
C LYS A 4 0.56 10.06 8.48
N PHE A 5 -0.57 9.49 8.91
CA PHE A 5 -0.86 8.07 8.72
C PHE A 5 -1.37 7.77 7.32
N LEU A 6 -2.17 8.68 6.73
CA LEU A 6 -2.59 8.57 5.33
C LEU A 6 -1.39 8.68 4.38
N HIS A 7 -0.50 9.63 4.63
CA HIS A 7 0.73 9.79 3.87
C HIS A 7 1.61 8.54 3.95
N ALA A 8 1.68 7.90 5.12
CA ALA A 8 2.45 6.67 5.28
C ALA A 8 1.90 5.47 4.47
N THR A 9 0.61 5.45 4.11
CA THR A 9 0.04 4.33 3.31
C THR A 9 0.52 4.33 1.87
N THR A 10 1.01 5.46 1.36
CA THR A 10 1.56 5.58 0.00
C THR A 10 3.08 5.70 0.01
N SER A 11 3.63 6.54 0.90
CA SER A 11 5.05 6.93 0.88
C SER A 11 6.00 5.84 1.39
N ASN A 12 5.52 4.86 2.15
CA ASN A 12 6.33 3.74 2.64
C ASN A 12 6.39 2.54 1.67
N ILE A 13 5.64 2.58 0.56
CA ILE A 13 5.68 1.49 -0.41
C ILE A 13 7.01 1.60 -1.20
N PRO A 14 7.83 0.54 -1.30
CA PRO A 14 9.09 0.60 -2.03
C PRO A 14 8.88 1.01 -3.49
N ALA A 15 9.75 1.85 -4.04
CA ALA A 15 9.64 2.31 -5.44
C ALA A 15 9.63 1.15 -6.46
N SER A 16 10.31 0.05 -6.15
CA SER A 16 10.29 -1.20 -6.93
C SER A 16 8.91 -1.87 -7.00
N VAL A 17 8.03 -1.55 -6.05
CA VAL A 17 6.64 -2.01 -5.97
C VAL A 17 5.68 -0.92 -6.50
N ILE A 18 5.98 0.36 -6.28
CA ILE A 18 5.20 1.49 -6.82
C ILE A 18 5.26 1.55 -8.35
N LYS A 19 6.34 1.07 -8.97
CA LYS A 19 6.51 1.10 -10.45
C LYS A 19 5.29 0.53 -11.19
N ASP A 20 4.53 -0.36 -10.54
CA ASP A 20 3.26 -0.91 -11.02
C ASP A 20 2.16 -0.91 -9.93
N ASN A 21 1.85 0.22 -9.28
CA ASN A 21 0.58 0.35 -8.56
C ASN A 21 -0.57 0.36 -9.58
N ARG A 22 -1.28 -0.77 -9.70
CA ARG A 22 -2.32 -0.97 -10.71
C ARG A 22 -3.68 -0.45 -10.26
N ALA A 23 -3.93 -0.41 -8.96
CA ALA A 23 -5.17 0.11 -8.39
C ALA A 23 -5.03 0.36 -6.90
N SER A 24 -5.79 1.32 -6.37
CA SER A 24 -5.91 1.55 -4.93
C SER A 24 -7.39 1.62 -4.55
N ARG A 25 -7.77 0.93 -3.48
CA ARG A 25 -9.14 0.89 -2.98
C ARG A 25 -9.17 1.33 -1.52
N LEU A 26 -10.11 2.22 -1.20
CA LEU A 26 -10.36 2.71 0.14
C LEU A 26 -11.72 2.20 0.60
N THR A 27 -11.77 1.67 1.83
CA THR A 27 -13.01 1.20 2.45
C THR A 27 -13.03 1.59 3.91
N ILE A 28 -14.18 2.06 4.41
CA ILE A 28 -14.39 2.32 5.84
C ILE A 28 -15.08 1.10 6.44
N GLY A 29 -14.39 0.44 7.37
CA GLY A 29 -14.88 -0.72 8.10
C GLY A 29 -15.65 -0.34 9.37
N ARG A 30 -15.97 -1.35 10.18
CA ARG A 30 -16.58 -1.15 11.50
C ARG A 30 -15.66 -0.30 12.39
N GLY A 31 -16.25 0.51 13.28
CA GLY A 31 -15.51 1.41 14.16
C GLY A 31 -14.80 2.55 13.43
N GLY A 32 -15.20 2.85 12.19
CA GLY A 32 -14.62 3.93 11.40
C GLY A 32 -13.18 3.68 10.97
N ILE A 33 -12.69 2.44 10.95
CA ILE A 33 -11.33 2.14 10.50
C ILE A 33 -11.25 2.27 8.98
N LEU A 34 -10.30 3.08 8.49
CA LEU A 34 -10.00 3.17 7.06
C LEU A 34 -9.07 2.03 6.68
N LYS A 35 -9.53 1.14 5.81
CA LYS A 35 -8.70 0.17 5.10
C LYS A 35 -8.29 0.75 3.76
N VAL A 36 -6.98 0.87 3.53
CA VAL A 36 -6.38 1.24 2.24
C VAL A 36 -5.73 -0.01 1.67
N GLN A 37 -6.17 -0.44 0.48
CA GLN A 37 -5.66 -1.61 -0.22
C GLN A 37 -5.03 -1.18 -1.54
N HIS A 38 -3.74 -1.48 -1.71
CA HIS A 38 -3.01 -1.25 -2.96
C HIS A 38 -2.80 -2.57 -3.69
N LEU A 39 -3.20 -2.63 -4.95
CA LEU A 39 -2.91 -3.73 -5.88
C LEU A 39 -1.60 -3.41 -6.59
N VAL A 40 -0.56 -4.22 -6.35
CA VAL A 40 0.79 -3.96 -6.84
C VAL A 40 1.32 -5.14 -7.63
N SER A 41 2.17 -4.87 -8.63
CA SER A 41 3.00 -5.88 -9.26
C SER A 41 4.41 -5.83 -8.65
N VAL A 42 4.92 -6.98 -8.25
CA VAL A 42 6.26 -7.16 -7.69
C VAL A 42 7.12 -7.86 -8.70
N VAL A 43 8.14 -7.17 -9.18
CA VAL A 43 9.15 -7.73 -10.06
C VAL A 43 10.32 -8.22 -9.21
N ARG A 44 10.64 -9.52 -9.28
CA ARG A 44 11.86 -10.02 -8.66
C ARG A 44 13.05 -9.60 -9.52
N GLN A 45 13.90 -8.71 -8.99
CA GLN A 45 15.27 -8.58 -9.49
C GLN A 45 16.04 -9.85 -9.10
N GLY A 46 15.97 -10.88 -9.94
CA GLY A 46 16.89 -12.01 -9.84
C GLY A 46 18.30 -11.56 -10.22
N HIS A 47 19.31 -12.07 -9.52
CA HIS A 47 20.71 -11.87 -9.89
C HIS A 47 20.90 -12.24 -11.36
N ALA A 48 21.27 -11.26 -12.19
CA ALA A 48 21.61 -11.49 -13.57
C ALA A 48 22.94 -12.26 -13.61
N HIS A 49 22.87 -13.59 -13.65
CA HIS A 49 23.95 -14.41 -14.15
C HIS A 49 23.51 -14.89 -15.54
N GLY A 50 24.36 -14.63 -16.53
CA GLY A 50 23.96 -14.43 -17.92
C GLY A 50 23.23 -15.59 -18.57
N ASP A 51 22.11 -15.26 -19.22
CA ASP A 51 21.69 -15.92 -20.46
C ASP A 51 20.75 -14.94 -21.22
N PRO A 52 20.94 -14.65 -22.52
CA PRO A 52 20.21 -13.59 -23.22
C PRO A 52 18.87 -14.08 -23.81
N VAL A 53 18.36 -15.26 -23.42
CA VAL A 53 17.16 -15.84 -24.03
C VAL A 53 16.06 -16.04 -22.99
N GLY A 54 15.15 -15.06 -22.90
CA GLY A 54 13.73 -15.37 -22.66
C GLY A 54 13.16 -15.28 -21.25
N CYS A 55 13.90 -14.88 -20.21
CA CYS A 55 13.27 -14.66 -18.90
C CYS A 55 12.54 -13.30 -18.86
N GLN A 56 11.33 -13.23 -19.42
CA GLN A 56 10.36 -12.23 -18.99
C GLN A 56 10.26 -12.34 -17.45
N GLN A 57 10.71 -11.32 -16.73
CA GLN A 57 10.55 -11.28 -15.28
C GLN A 57 9.05 -11.34 -14.99
N VAL A 58 8.55 -12.51 -14.59
CA VAL A 58 7.13 -12.72 -14.28
C VAL A 58 6.80 -11.87 -13.05
N GLY A 59 6.14 -10.74 -13.28
CA GLY A 59 5.63 -9.87 -12.22
C GLY A 59 4.55 -10.60 -11.43
N ARG A 60 4.69 -10.66 -10.10
CA ARG A 60 3.68 -11.25 -9.22
C ARG A 60 2.74 -10.16 -8.73
N ILE A 61 1.43 -10.42 -8.80
CA ILE A 61 0.45 -9.50 -8.25
C ILE A 61 0.31 -9.75 -6.75
N ALA A 62 0.29 -8.68 -5.95
CA ALA A 62 0.08 -8.74 -4.51
C ALA A 62 -0.81 -7.58 -4.04
N TYR A 63 -1.37 -7.73 -2.84
CA TYR A 63 -2.06 -6.66 -2.13
C TYR A 63 -1.22 -6.18 -0.96
N ILE A 64 -1.14 -4.86 -0.79
CA ILE A 64 -0.62 -4.22 0.43
C ILE A 64 -1.81 -3.54 1.11
N GLU A 65 -2.03 -3.86 2.39
CA GLU A 65 -3.16 -3.36 3.15
C GLU A 65 -2.72 -2.55 4.36
N PHE A 66 -3.28 -1.35 4.51
CA PHE A 66 -3.11 -0.49 5.67
C PHE A 66 -4.45 -0.32 6.38
N TYR A 67 -4.40 -0.27 7.71
CA TYR A 67 -5.56 -0.04 8.56
C TYR A 67 -5.29 1.18 9.42
N VAL A 68 -6.08 2.23 9.25
CA VAL A 68 -5.89 3.53 9.91
C VAL A 68 -7.09 3.79 10.82
N LYS A 69 -6.84 3.97 12.12
CA LYS A 69 -7.87 4.39 13.08
C LYS A 69 -8.27 5.85 12.81
N PRO A 70 -9.57 6.19 12.91
CA PRO A 70 -10.00 7.59 12.84
C PRO A 70 -9.39 8.38 14.00
N GLU A 71 -9.43 9.70 13.87
CA GLU A 71 -9.09 10.55 15.02
C GLU A 71 -10.19 10.40 16.07
N GLU A 72 -9.78 10.31 17.33
CA GLU A 72 -10.70 10.47 18.45
C GLU A 72 -10.92 11.98 18.58
N ASP A 73 -12.18 12.42 18.53
CA ASP A 73 -12.53 13.80 18.81
C ASP A 73 -12.17 14.07 20.28
N VAL A 74 -11.16 14.90 20.51
CA VAL A 74 -10.71 15.26 21.87
C VAL A 74 -11.65 16.32 22.49
N ASP A 75 -12.71 16.74 21.78
CA ASP A 75 -13.59 17.84 22.17
C ASP A 75 -15.03 17.39 22.45
N THR A 76 -15.22 16.31 23.19
CA THR A 76 -16.50 16.01 23.88
C THR A 76 -16.28 15.88 25.39
N GLU A 77 -15.46 16.78 25.95
CA GLU A 77 -15.49 17.13 27.37
C GLU A 77 -15.31 18.64 27.52
N ALA A 78 -16.40 19.38 27.33
CA ALA A 78 -16.63 20.66 28.00
C ALA A 78 -18.13 20.72 28.29
N GLY A 79 -18.46 20.60 29.58
CA GLY A 79 -19.83 20.56 30.11
C GLY A 79 -20.58 21.88 30.06
#